data_AF-A0A3D2I945-F1
#
_entry.id   AF-A0A3D2I945-F1
#
_cell.length_a   1.000
_cell.length_b   1.000
_cell.length_c   1.000
_cell.angle_alpha   90.00
_cell.angle_beta   90.00
_cell.angle_gamma   90.00
#
_symmetry.space_group_name_H-M   'P 1'
#
loop_
_entity.id
_entity.type
_entity.pdbx_description
1 polymer ?
#
loop_
_entity_poly.entity_id
_entity_poly.type
_entity_poly.pdbx_seq_one_letter_code
_entity_poly.pdbx_strand_id
1 'polypeptide(L)' 'MNIGIYGGTFDPPHRGHIAAAKAAVSALHLDRLLLIPDAVPPHKALPEGSPTAQQRCDMAV' A
#
# COMPACT_ATOMS: atom_id res chain seq x y z
N MET A 1 -19.47 -3.98 8.86
CA MET A 1 -18.48 -3.03 8.35
C MET A 1 -17.34 -3.82 7.73
N ASN A 2 -17.17 -3.74 6.41
CA ASN A 2 -16.20 -4.50 5.63
C ASN A 2 -14.95 -3.64 5.39
N ILE A 3 -13.81 -4.08 5.91
CA ILE A 3 -12.54 -3.35 5.79
C ILE A 3 -11.56 -4.21 4.98
N GLY A 4 -11.04 -3.67 3.89
CA GLY A 4 -9.95 -4.27 3.13
C GLY A 4 -8.59 -3.85 3.67
N ILE A 5 -7.62 -4.75 3.64
CA ILE A 5 -6.21 -4.47 3.90
C ILE A 5 -5.47 -4.62 2.59
N TYR A 6 -4.79 -3.56 2.15
CA TYR A 6 -3.95 -3.58 0.96
C TYR A 6 -2.51 -3.33 1.36
N GLY A 7 -1.82 -4.43 1.66
CA GLY A 7 -0.40 -4.44 2.04
C GLY A 7 0.51 -4.33 0.82
N GLY A 8 1.67 -3.70 1.02
CA GLY A 8 2.70 -3.64 -0.01
C GLY A 8 3.86 -2.73 0.38
N THR A 9 4.97 -2.87 -0.33
CA THR A 9 6.16 -2.06 -0.05
C THR A 9 5.95 -0.58 -0.39
N PHE A 10 5.18 -0.26 -1.43
CA PHE A 10 4.88 1.11 -1.89
C PHE A 10 6.10 2.03 -1.94
N ASP A 11 6.99 1.76 -2.89
CA ASP A 11 8.29 2.43 -3.00
C ASP A 11 8.52 3.05 -4.39
N PRO A 12 7.85 4.16 -4.74
CA PRO A 12 6.76 4.84 -4.03
C PRO A 12 5.36 4.31 -4.41
N PRO A 13 4.29 4.69 -3.68
CA PRO A 13 2.93 4.50 -4.17
C PRO A 13 2.70 5.23 -5.50
N HIS A 14 1.80 4.71 -6.34
CA HIS A 14 1.60 5.21 -7.71
C HIS A 14 0.19 4.89 -8.22
N ARG A 15 -0.17 5.39 -9.42
CA ARG A 15 -1.53 5.27 -9.98
C ARG A 15 -2.05 3.83 -10.09
N GLY A 16 -1.19 2.87 -10.39
CA GLY A 16 -1.53 1.44 -10.39
C GLY A 16 -2.07 0.93 -9.03
N HIS A 17 -1.40 1.28 -7.92
CA HIS A 17 -1.86 0.94 -6.57
C HIS A 17 -3.24 1.55 -6.27
N ILE A 18 -3.44 2.83 -6.62
CA ILE A 18 -4.71 3.52 -6.41
C ILE A 18 -5.84 2.90 -7.25
N ALA A 19 -5.56 2.54 -8.50
CA ALA A 19 -6.53 1.88 -9.37
C ALA A 19 -6.94 0.52 -8.81
N ALA A 20 -5.99 -0.29 -8.35
CA ALA A 20 -6.26 -1.59 -7.73
C ALA A 20 -7.06 -1.45 -6.43
N ALA A 21 -6.70 -0.51 -5.55
CA ALA A 21 -7.44 -0.22 -4.33
C ALA A 21 -8.90 0.16 -4.61
N LYS A 22 -9.13 1.07 -5.57
CA LYS A 22 -10.48 1.49 -5.98
C LYS A 22 -11.29 0.34 -6.57
N ALA A 23 -10.67 -0.48 -7.41
CA ALA A 23 -11.31 -1.65 -7.99
C ALA A 23 -11.73 -2.64 -6.90
N ALA A 24 -10.87 -2.91 -5.91
CA ALA A 24 -11.18 -3.79 -4.79
C ALA A 24 -12.33 -3.25 -3.92
N VAL A 25 -12.32 -1.96 -3.59
CA VAL A 25 -13.42 -1.31 -2.84
C VAL A 25 -14.75 -1.49 -3.58
N SER A 26 -14.76 -1.23 -4.89
CA SER A 26 -15.98 -1.36 -5.71
C SER A 26 -16.45 -2.80 -5.86
N ALA A 27 -15.54 -3.73 -6.14
CA ALA A 27 -15.87 -5.12 -6.44
C ALA A 27 -16.29 -5.93 -5.20
N LEU A 28 -15.76 -5.57 -4.03
CA LEU A 28 -15.99 -6.29 -2.78
C LEU A 28 -16.95 -5.56 -1.83
N HIS A 29 -17.51 -4.43 -2.26
CA HIS A 29 -18.39 -3.57 -1.47
C HIS A 29 -17.79 -3.25 -0.08
N LEU A 30 -16.53 -2.79 -0.08
CA LEU A 30 -15.84 -2.43 1.16
C LEU A 30 -16.30 -1.07 1.66
N ASP A 31 -16.52 -0.94 2.96
CA ASP A 31 -16.80 0.35 3.59
C ASP A 31 -15.53 1.21 3.64
N ARG A 32 -14.37 0.57 3.84
CA ARG A 32 -13.05 1.20 3.83
C ARG A 32 -11.98 0.23 3.34
N LEU A 33 -10.89 0.77 2.80
CA LEU A 33 -9.68 0.01 2.51
C LEU A 33 -8.49 0.76 3.11
N LEU A 34 -7.66 0.03 3.87
CA LEU A 34 -6.45 0.54 4.49
C LEU A 34 -5.26 0.17 3.61
N LEU A 35 -4.52 1.18 3.14
CA LEU A 35 -3.17 0.94 2.60
C LEU A 35 -2.23 0.73 3.79
N ILE A 36 -1.50 -0.38 3.79
CA ILE A 36 -0.56 -0.74 4.86
C ILE A 36 0.83 -0.91 4.25
N PRO A 37 1.69 0.11 4.30
CA PRO A 37 3.08 -0.02 3.85
C PRO A 37 3.87 -1.00 4.71
N ASP A 38 4.59 -1.91 4.07
CA ASP A 38 5.46 -2.85 4.79
C ASP A 38 6.54 -2.08 5.54
N ALA A 39 6.70 -2.29 6.85
CA ALA A 39 7.84 -1.73 7.59
C ALA A 39 9.16 -2.31 7.06
N VAL A 40 9.19 -3.63 6.86
CA VAL A 40 10.28 -4.38 6.20
C VAL A 40 9.64 -5.34 5.20
N PRO A 41 9.92 -5.23 3.89
CA PRO A 41 9.38 -6.16 2.90
C PRO A 41 9.84 -7.60 3.19
N PRO A 42 8.95 -8.58 3.34
CA PRO A 42 9.32 -9.93 3.81
C PRO A 42 10.04 -10.78 2.77
N HIS A 43 9.95 -10.42 1.48
CA HIS A 43 10.40 -11.26 0.36
C HIS A 43 11.45 -10.59 -0.52
N LYS A 44 11.89 -9.37 -0.20
CA LYS A 44 12.93 -8.67 -0.96
C LYS A 44 13.68 -7.67 -0.09
N ALA A 45 14.97 -7.53 -0.34
CA ALA A 45 15.72 -6.38 0.14
C ALA A 45 15.35 -5.14 -0.70
N LEU A 46 15.35 -3.98 -0.07
CA LEU A 46 15.24 -2.71 -0.78
C LEU A 46 16.61 -2.32 -1.36
N PRO A 47 16.67 -1.78 -2.59
CA PRO A 47 17.88 -1.19 -3.13
C PRO A 47 18.48 -0.11 -2.23
N GLU A 48 19.79 0.08 -2.31
CA GLU A 48 20.44 1.21 -1.64
C GLU A 48 19.87 2.54 -2.16
N GLY A 49 19.59 3.47 -1.24
CA GLY A 49 18.93 4.74 -1.57
C GLY A 49 17.40 4.69 -1.65
N SER A 50 16.77 3.54 -1.37
CA SER A 50 15.31 3.46 -1.29
C SER A 50 14.75 4.27 -0.11
N PRO A 51 13.58 4.89 -0.26
CA PRO A 51 12.83 5.51 0.83
C PRO A 51 12.71 4.66 2.10
N THR A 52 12.89 5.31 3.25
CA THR A 52 12.72 4.69 4.56
C THR A 52 11.29 4.21 4.77
N ALA A 53 11.08 3.30 5.71
CA ALA A 53 9.74 2.86 6.08
C ALA A 53 8.81 4.03 6.43
N GLN A 54 9.33 5.06 7.12
CA GLN A 54 8.57 6.25 7.44
C GLN A 54 8.23 7.06 6.19
N GLN A 55 9.19 7.30 5.30
CA GLN A 55 8.95 8.03 4.05
C GLN A 55 7.90 7.34 3.17
N ARG A 56 7.93 6.00 3.09
CA ARG A 56 6.91 5.22 2.37
C ARG A 56 5.54 5.31 3.03
N CYS A 57 5.48 5.33 4.36
CA CYS A 57 4.27 5.56 5.13
C CYS A 57 3.67 6.95 4.86
N ASP A 58 4.51 7.98 4.89
CA ASP A 58 4.12 9.39 4.68
C ASP A 58 3.61 9.64 3.25
N MET A 59 3.96 8.80 2.28
CA MET A 59 3.46 8.86 0.91
C MET A 59 2.16 8.06 0.70
N ALA A 60 1.76 7.23 1.66
CA ALA A 60 0.61 6.31 1.55
C ALA A 60 -0.69 6.86 2.18
N VAL A 61 -0.75 8.18 2.42
CA VAL A 61 -1.92 8.93 2.91
C VAL A 61 -2.95 9.22 1.82
#